data_AF-A0AAV8WNV3-F1
#
_entry.id   AF-A0AAV8WNV3-F1
#
_cell.length_a   1.000
_cell.length_b   1.000
_cell.length_c   1.000
_cell.angle_alpha   90.00
_cell.angle_beta   90.00
_cell.angle_gamma   90.00
#
_symmetry.space_group_name_H-M   'P 1'
#
loop_
_entity.id
_entity.type
_entity.pdbx_description
1 polymer ?
#
loop_
_entity_poly.entity_id
_entity_poly.type
_entity_poly.pdbx_seq_one_letter_code
_entity_poly.pdbx_strand_id
1 'polypeptide(L)'
;MFNFVEQNVHVWKEDLFFTGCKNNLLRLCNDLLRRLSRTTATVFCGKILLFLAKFFPFSERSGLNIVSEFNLENVTEYGADPSDDAITEIQSGDEKHIIDFTFYCKFWQLQDFFRNPNQCYTKVQWKLFCSVSKNNIIQYSYLIDLQIDYW
;
A
#
# COMPACT_ATOMS: atom_id res chain seq x y z
N MET A 1 5.17 -19.56 21.06
CA MET A 1 3.72 -19.87 21.09
C MET A 1 3.13 -19.94 19.68
N PHE A 2 3.21 -18.89 18.85
CA PHE A 2 2.66 -18.91 17.48
C PHE A 2 3.21 -20.04 16.59
N ASN A 3 4.53 -20.29 16.63
CA ASN A 3 5.16 -21.39 15.88
C ASN A 3 4.54 -22.76 16.16
N PHE A 4 4.06 -23.01 17.38
CA PHE A 4 3.42 -24.27 17.73
C PHE A 4 2.05 -24.42 17.04
N VAL A 5 1.27 -23.33 16.99
CA VAL A 5 -0.02 -23.30 16.28
C VAL A 5 0.21 -23.51 14.77
N GLU A 6 1.24 -22.86 14.22
CA GLU A 6 1.61 -22.97 12.81
C GLU A 6 2.06 -24.39 12.42
N GLN A 7 2.86 -25.06 13.24
CA GLN A 7 3.32 -26.44 13.02
C GLN A 7 2.16 -27.45 13.02
N ASN A 8 1.15 -27.22 13.87
CA ASN A 8 0.02 -28.14 14.04
C ASN A 8 -1.18 -27.81 13.13
N VAL A 9 -1.04 -26.93 12.14
CA VAL A 9 -2.15 -26.47 11.27
C VAL A 9 -2.93 -27.60 10.60
N HIS A 10 -2.30 -28.75 10.33
CA HIS A 10 -2.94 -29.91 9.74
C HIS A 10 -4.01 -30.53 10.66
N VAL A 11 -3.74 -30.59 11.98
CA VAL A 11 -4.70 -31.05 13.00
C VAL A 11 -5.86 -30.07 13.12
N TRP A 12 -5.56 -28.76 13.18
CA TRP A 12 -6.59 -27.72 13.32
C TRP A 12 -7.54 -27.63 12.11
N LYS A 13 -7.13 -28.18 10.96
CA LYS A 13 -7.92 -28.24 9.73
C LYS A 13 -8.88 -29.41 9.69
N GLU A 14 -8.75 -30.39 10.56
CA GLU A 14 -9.71 -31.50 10.61
C GLU A 14 -11.10 -30.96 10.97
N ASP A 15 -12.14 -31.52 10.36
CA ASP A 15 -13.52 -30.98 10.44
C ASP A 15 -14.03 -30.81 11.87
N LEU A 16 -13.60 -31.72 12.77
CA LEU A 16 -13.92 -31.71 14.19
C LEU A 16 -13.47 -30.42 14.87
N PHE A 17 -12.27 -29.92 14.53
CA PHE A 17 -11.68 -28.72 15.12
C PHE A 17 -12.01 -27.48 14.32
N PHE A 18 -12.00 -27.57 12.98
CA PHE A 18 -12.16 -26.42 12.10
C PHE A 18 -13.46 -25.66 12.38
N THR A 19 -14.58 -26.37 12.49
CA THR A 19 -15.91 -25.76 12.68
C THR A 19 -16.00 -24.94 13.98
N GLY A 20 -15.42 -25.43 15.08
CA GLY A 20 -15.44 -24.75 16.39
C GLY A 20 -14.34 -23.70 16.58
N CYS A 21 -13.17 -23.92 15.99
CA CYS A 21 -11.99 -23.09 16.26
C CYS A 21 -11.82 -21.93 15.27
N LYS A 22 -12.35 -22.02 14.05
CA LYS A 22 -12.02 -21.06 12.97
C LYS A 22 -12.28 -19.60 13.32
N ASN A 23 -13.43 -19.31 13.93
CA ASN A 23 -13.83 -17.94 14.28
C ASN A 23 -12.97 -17.37 15.42
N ASN A 24 -12.64 -18.21 16.41
CA ASN A 24 -11.81 -17.81 17.54
C ASN A 24 -10.37 -17.52 17.08
N LEU A 25 -9.84 -18.36 16.20
CA LEU A 25 -8.50 -18.19 15.64
C LEU A 25 -8.41 -16.94 14.76
N LEU A 26 -9.44 -16.68 13.95
CA LEU A 26 -9.52 -15.46 13.15
C LEU A 26 -9.56 -14.20 14.04
N ARG A 27 -10.36 -14.20 15.10
CA ARG A 27 -10.43 -13.08 16.06
C ARG A 27 -9.07 -12.84 16.72
N LEU A 28 -8.43 -13.91 17.22
CA LEU A 28 -7.11 -13.83 17.83
C LEU A 28 -6.08 -13.23 16.85
N CYS A 29 -6.02 -13.74 15.62
CA CYS A 29 -5.07 -13.24 14.63
C CYS A 29 -5.33 -11.77 14.27
N ASN A 30 -6.60 -11.38 14.10
CA ASN A 30 -6.97 -9.99 13.82
C ASN A 30 -6.62 -9.05 14.98
N ASP A 31 -6.82 -9.49 16.22
CA ASP A 31 -6.46 -8.71 17.40
C ASP A 31 -4.94 -8.55 17.53
N LEU A 32 -4.18 -9.59 17.19
CA LEU A 32 -2.72 -9.49 17.09
C LEU A 32 -2.31 -8.49 16.01
N LEU A 33 -2.85 -8.61 14.79
CA LEU A 33 -2.53 -7.69 13.68
C LEU A 33 -2.87 -6.23 14.00
N ARG A 34 -3.93 -5.97 14.77
CA ARG A 34 -4.30 -4.62 15.23
C ARG A 34 -3.35 -4.06 16.29
N ARG A 35 -2.81 -4.92 17.16
CA ARG A 35 -1.94 -4.51 18.29
C ARG A 35 -0.47 -4.42 17.90
N LEU A 36 -0.05 -5.17 16.90
CA LEU A 36 1.32 -5.17 16.42
C LEU A 36 1.61 -3.89 15.63
N SER A 37 2.81 -3.33 15.85
CA SER A 37 3.26 -2.16 15.09
C SER A 37 3.40 -2.49 13.60
N ARG A 38 2.90 -1.60 12.75
CA ARG A 38 2.95 -1.72 11.29
C ARG A 38 4.37 -1.55 10.72
N THR A 39 5.33 -1.05 11.49
CA THR A 39 6.70 -0.76 11.05
C THR A 39 7.76 -1.68 11.66
N THR A 40 7.56 -2.18 12.89
CA THR A 40 8.59 -2.97 13.59
C THR A 40 8.30 -4.47 13.64
N ALA A 41 7.04 -4.88 13.53
CA ALA A 41 6.63 -6.28 13.63
C ALA A 41 6.21 -6.89 12.28
N THR A 42 6.67 -6.33 11.16
CA THR A 42 6.26 -6.70 9.79
C THR A 42 6.46 -8.19 9.49
N VAL A 43 7.58 -8.77 9.92
CA VAL A 43 7.88 -10.20 9.75
C VAL A 43 6.84 -11.07 10.48
N PHE A 44 6.47 -10.68 11.70
CA PHE A 44 5.50 -11.46 12.49
C PHE A 44 4.07 -11.30 11.95
N CYS A 45 3.68 -10.08 11.56
CA CYS A 45 2.42 -9.85 10.86
C CYS A 45 2.34 -10.68 9.57
N GLY A 46 3.43 -10.75 8.79
CA GLY A 46 3.51 -11.60 7.60
C GLY A 46 3.31 -13.08 7.91
N LYS A 47 3.90 -13.60 8.99
CA LYS A 47 3.67 -14.98 9.46
C LYS A 47 2.21 -15.23 9.85
N ILE A 48 1.55 -14.27 10.51
CA ILE A 48 0.13 -14.38 10.86
C ILE A 48 -0.74 -14.43 9.59
N LEU A 49 -0.48 -13.55 8.63
CA LEU A 49 -1.22 -13.51 7.36
C LEU A 49 -1.02 -14.80 6.55
N LEU A 50 0.22 -15.31 6.47
CA LEU A 50 0.52 -16.56 5.79
C LEU A 50 -0.16 -17.76 6.47
N PHE A 51 -0.17 -17.77 7.80
CA PHE A 51 -0.88 -18.78 8.56
C PHE A 51 -2.39 -18.75 8.29
N LEU A 52 -3.03 -17.57 8.30
CA LEU A 52 -4.46 -17.43 7.99
C LEU A 52 -4.78 -17.91 6.57
N ALA A 53 -3.95 -17.52 5.58
CA ALA A 53 -4.09 -17.97 4.20
C ALA A 53 -3.90 -19.49 4.05
N LYS A 54 -3.03 -20.10 4.86
CA LYS A 54 -2.87 -21.55 4.90
C LYS A 54 -4.03 -22.24 5.60
N PHE A 55 -4.57 -21.68 6.68
CA PHE A 55 -5.58 -22.31 7.54
C PHE A 55 -6.98 -22.29 6.89
N PHE A 56 -7.39 -21.17 6.30
CA PHE A 56 -8.70 -21.03 5.68
C PHE A 56 -8.73 -21.59 4.24
N PRO A 57 -9.80 -22.31 3.84
CA PRO A 57 -10.04 -22.62 2.44
C PRO A 57 -10.18 -21.35 1.60
N PHE A 58 -9.79 -21.39 0.32
CA PHE A 58 -9.94 -20.24 -0.61
C PHE A 58 -11.39 -19.77 -0.78
N SER A 59 -12.36 -20.65 -0.55
CA SER A 59 -13.79 -20.34 -0.61
C SER A 59 -14.33 -19.69 0.68
N GLU A 60 -13.53 -19.56 1.74
CA GLU A 60 -13.99 -18.98 3.00
C GLU A 60 -14.23 -17.47 2.83
N ARG A 61 -15.45 -17.05 3.20
CA ARG A 61 -15.90 -15.66 3.08
C ARG A 61 -14.98 -14.63 3.76
N SER A 62 -14.34 -15.00 4.87
CA SER A 62 -13.45 -14.11 5.63
C SER A 62 -12.18 -13.71 4.89
N GLY A 63 -11.77 -14.48 3.87
CA GLY A 63 -10.62 -14.17 3.02
C GLY A 63 -10.97 -13.37 1.76
N LEU A 64 -12.24 -13.01 1.57
CA LEU A 64 -12.74 -12.37 0.35
C LEU A 64 -13.12 -10.91 0.58
N ASN A 65 -12.67 -10.02 -0.31
CA ASN A 65 -13.15 -8.64 -0.35
C ASN A 65 -14.45 -8.53 -1.17
N ILE A 66 -15.56 -9.08 -0.65
CA ILE A 66 -16.83 -9.19 -1.40
C ILE A 66 -17.44 -7.83 -1.74
N VAL A 67 -17.31 -6.87 -0.83
CA VAL A 67 -17.83 -5.50 -1.03
C VAL A 67 -16.91 -4.70 -1.95
N SER A 68 -15.70 -5.21 -2.23
CA SER A 68 -14.65 -4.53 -3.01
C SER A 68 -14.31 -3.17 -2.41
N GLU A 69 -14.23 -3.08 -1.08
CA GLU A 69 -13.85 -1.84 -0.39
C GLU A 69 -12.36 -1.58 -0.55
N PHE A 70 -12.02 -0.32 -0.79
CA PHE A 70 -10.64 0.15 -0.83
C PHE A 70 -10.21 0.65 0.55
N ASN A 71 -8.94 0.45 0.91
CA ASN A 71 -8.39 0.94 2.16
C ASN A 71 -8.06 2.44 2.08
N LEU A 72 -9.08 3.29 2.30
CA LEU A 72 -8.95 4.74 2.24
C LEU A 72 -8.17 5.33 3.44
N GLU A 73 -8.02 4.59 4.52
CA GLU A 73 -7.26 5.02 5.71
C GLU A 73 -5.75 5.08 5.47
N ASN A 74 -5.25 4.41 4.42
CA ASN A 74 -3.85 4.47 4.03
C ASN A 74 -3.54 5.80 3.32
N VAL A 75 -3.51 6.88 4.09
CA VAL A 75 -3.24 8.23 3.61
C VAL A 75 -1.74 8.45 3.56
N THR A 76 -1.23 8.86 2.39
CA THR A 76 0.14 9.38 2.28
C THR A 76 0.06 10.89 2.43
N GLU A 77 0.65 11.41 3.50
CA GLU A 77 0.78 12.86 3.71
C GLU A 77 1.94 13.39 2.86
N TYR A 78 1.67 14.41 2.05
CA TYR A 78 2.66 15.11 1.23
C TYR A 78 2.40 16.62 1.26
N GLY A 79 3.45 17.43 1.10
CA GLY A 79 3.32 18.88 0.98
C GLY A 79 2.51 19.25 -0.26
N ALA A 80 1.29 19.75 -0.06
CA ALA A 80 0.34 20.07 -1.12
C ALA A 80 0.29 21.57 -1.45
N ASP A 81 1.11 22.39 -0.80
CA ASP A 81 1.10 23.85 -0.95
C ASP A 81 2.24 24.32 -1.86
N PRO A 82 1.99 24.63 -3.15
CA PRO A 82 2.99 25.15 -4.07
C PRO A 82 3.31 26.65 -3.83
N SER A 83 2.89 27.19 -2.68
CA SER A 83 3.04 28.60 -2.31
C SER A 83 4.41 28.94 -1.72
N ASP A 84 5.22 27.94 -1.36
CA ASP A 84 6.64 28.13 -1.07
C ASP A 84 7.46 27.86 -2.35
N ASP A 85 8.17 28.89 -2.77
CA ASP A 85 9.04 29.04 -3.94
C ASP A 85 9.48 27.76 -4.69
N ALA A 86 9.31 27.83 -6.02
CA ALA A 86 9.41 26.77 -7.02
C ALA A 86 10.75 25.98 -7.11
N ILE A 87 11.72 26.20 -6.22
CA ILE A 87 12.98 25.45 -6.13
C ILE A 87 13.39 25.39 -4.66
N THR A 88 13.18 24.25 -4.02
CA THR A 88 13.74 23.99 -2.68
C THR A 88 15.11 23.33 -2.87
N GLU A 89 16.20 24.08 -2.66
CA GLU A 89 17.55 23.52 -2.63
C GLU A 89 17.71 22.66 -1.37
N ILE A 90 17.71 21.33 -1.51
CA ILE A 90 18.01 20.43 -0.40
C ILE A 90 19.48 20.03 -0.52
N GLN A 91 20.32 20.51 0.40
CA GLN A 91 21.71 20.05 0.51
C GLN A 91 21.74 18.66 1.15
N SER A 92 22.23 17.67 0.41
CA SER A 92 22.60 16.36 0.93
C SER A 92 24.09 16.14 0.62
N GLY A 93 24.96 16.60 1.52
CA GLY A 93 26.41 16.60 1.30
C GLY A 93 26.89 17.75 0.39
N ASP A 94 27.93 17.52 -0.41
CA ASP A 94 28.54 18.52 -1.32
C ASP A 94 27.78 18.68 -2.66
N GLU A 95 26.75 17.87 -2.91
CA GLU A 95 25.95 17.93 -4.15
C GLU A 95 24.64 18.71 -3.93
N LYS A 96 24.43 19.73 -4.77
CA LYS A 96 23.20 20.52 -4.78
C LYS A 96 22.15 19.86 -5.68
N HIS A 97 21.11 19.28 -5.07
CA HIS A 97 19.95 18.81 -5.81
C HIS A 97 18.86 19.89 -5.87
N ILE A 98 18.56 20.31 -7.10
CA ILE A 98 17.41 21.18 -7.42
C ILE A 98 16.19 20.26 -7.52
N ILE A 99 15.28 20.35 -6.55
CA ILE A 99 14.02 19.60 -6.58
C ILE A 99 12.94 20.48 -7.21
N ASP A 100 12.38 20.00 -8.32
CA ASP A 100 11.16 20.58 -8.89
C ASP A 100 9.96 20.24 -7.99
N PHE A 101 9.62 21.18 -7.11
CA PHE A 101 8.51 21.03 -6.18
C PHE A 101 7.15 20.92 -6.91
N THR A 102 7.05 21.52 -8.10
CA THR A 102 5.85 21.39 -8.95
C THR A 102 5.67 19.96 -9.44
N PHE A 103 6.75 19.31 -9.85
CA PHE A 103 6.74 17.88 -10.19
C PHE A 103 6.41 17.02 -8.96
N TYR A 104 7.03 17.28 -7.81
CA TYR A 104 6.76 16.57 -6.57
C TYR A 104 5.25 16.60 -6.23
N CYS A 105 4.62 17.77 -6.22
CA CYS A 105 3.18 17.89 -5.93
C CYS A 105 2.34 17.15 -6.98
N LYS A 106 2.64 17.29 -8.28
CA LYS A 106 1.91 16.59 -9.35
C LYS A 106 2.08 15.08 -9.26
N PHE A 107 3.25 14.59 -8.89
CA PHE A 107 3.51 13.17 -8.71
C PHE A 107 2.68 12.61 -7.55
N TRP A 108 2.75 13.24 -6.38
CA TRP A 108 2.03 12.77 -5.20
C TRP A 108 0.51 13.00 -5.27
N GLN A 109 0.01 13.91 -6.10
CA GLN A 109 -1.42 13.98 -6.43
C GLN A 109 -1.97 12.68 -7.02
N LEU A 110 -1.16 11.89 -7.75
CA LEU A 110 -1.58 10.59 -8.27
C LEU A 110 -1.89 9.57 -7.16
N GLN A 111 -1.26 9.73 -6.00
CA GLN A 111 -1.41 8.80 -4.88
C GLN A 111 -2.86 8.71 -4.38
N ASP A 112 -3.61 9.82 -4.42
CA ASP A 112 -5.02 9.81 -4.00
C ASP A 112 -5.91 9.05 -5.00
N PHE A 113 -5.61 9.15 -6.30
CA PHE A 113 -6.28 8.36 -7.34
C PHE A 113 -5.98 6.86 -7.21
N PHE A 114 -4.74 6.48 -6.86
CA PHE A 114 -4.40 5.07 -6.64
C PHE A 114 -5.01 4.51 -5.36
N ARG A 115 -5.12 5.34 -4.32
CA ARG A 115 -5.79 4.97 -3.06
C ARG A 115 -7.30 4.79 -3.26
N ASN A 116 -7.93 5.63 -4.07
CA ASN A 116 -9.37 5.59 -4.34
C ASN A 116 -9.65 5.55 -5.86
N PRO A 117 -9.59 4.36 -6.49
CA PRO A 117 -9.84 4.22 -7.92
C PRO A 117 -11.22 4.69 -8.38
N ASN A 118 -12.19 4.74 -7.46
CA ASN A 118 -13.55 5.17 -7.78
C ASN A 118 -13.61 6.63 -8.26
N GLN A 119 -12.62 7.46 -7.91
CA GLN A 119 -12.54 8.85 -8.38
C GLN A 119 -12.45 8.91 -9.92
N CYS A 120 -11.80 7.93 -10.55
CA CYS A 120 -11.60 7.85 -11.99
C CYS A 120 -12.88 7.59 -12.79
N TYR A 121 -14.01 7.29 -12.16
CA TYR A 121 -15.29 7.11 -12.87
C TYR A 121 -16.02 8.43 -13.15
N THR A 122 -15.59 9.56 -12.56
CA THR A 122 -16.18 10.87 -12.88
C THR A 122 -15.40 11.58 -13.97
N LYS A 123 -16.10 12.23 -14.92
CA LYS A 123 -15.45 12.89 -16.08
C LYS A 123 -14.43 13.95 -15.68
N VAL A 124 -14.67 14.68 -14.59
CA VAL A 124 -13.79 15.77 -14.13
C VAL A 124 -12.51 15.19 -13.55
N GLN A 125 -12.63 14.26 -12.60
CA GLN A 125 -11.49 13.62 -11.95
C GLN A 125 -10.67 12.78 -12.94
N TRP A 126 -11.32 12.10 -13.89
CA TRP A 126 -10.62 11.36 -14.94
C TRP A 126 -9.75 12.27 -15.82
N LYS A 127 -10.28 13.44 -16.22
CA LYS A 127 -9.49 14.41 -17.00
C LYS A 127 -8.29 14.93 -16.20
N LEU A 128 -8.47 15.21 -14.91
CA LEU A 128 -7.39 15.62 -14.02
C LEU A 128 -6.33 14.52 -13.92
N PHE A 129 -6.74 13.28 -13.64
CA PHE A 129 -5.86 12.11 -13.62
C PHE A 129 -5.06 11.96 -14.92
N CYS A 130 -5.70 12.03 -16.09
CA CYS A 130 -5.01 11.94 -17.37
C CYS A 130 -4.02 13.08 -17.59
N SER A 131 -4.35 14.31 -17.20
CA SER A 131 -3.46 15.47 -17.31
C SER A 131 -2.20 15.29 -16.46
N VAL A 132 -2.39 14.94 -15.19
CA VAL A 132 -1.30 14.72 -14.23
C VAL A 132 -0.45 13.52 -14.64
N SER A 133 -1.06 12.41 -15.06
CA SER A 133 -0.34 11.20 -15.48
C SER A 133 0.52 11.42 -16.72
N LYS A 134 0.00 12.15 -17.74
CA LYS A 134 0.76 12.45 -18.97
C LYS A 134 1.99 13.30 -18.66
N ASN A 135 1.84 14.34 -17.84
CA ASN A 135 2.96 15.20 -17.45
C ASN A 135 4.04 14.41 -16.70
N ASN A 136 3.66 13.51 -15.80
CA ASN A 136 4.61 12.66 -15.08
C ASN A 136 5.36 11.70 -16.03
N ILE A 137 4.65 10.96 -16.88
CA ILE A 137 5.27 9.99 -17.82
C ILE A 137 6.23 10.68 -18.80
N ILE A 138 5.84 11.84 -19.31
CA ILE A 138 6.68 12.64 -20.20
C ILE A 138 7.95 13.08 -19.48
N GLN A 139 7.85 13.56 -18.24
CA GLN A 139 9.01 13.98 -17.44
C GLN A 139 9.93 12.80 -17.07
N TYR A 140 9.37 11.62 -16.77
CA TYR A 140 10.16 10.38 -16.58
C TYR A 140 10.87 9.93 -17.86
N SER A 141 10.23 10.05 -19.03
CA SER A 141 10.88 9.75 -20.32
C SER A 141 12.07 10.69 -20.55
N TYR A 142 11.89 12.00 -20.36
CA TYR A 142 12.97 12.98 -20.50
C TYR A 142 14.13 12.74 -19.52
N LEU A 143 13.84 12.33 -18.28
CA LEU A 143 14.88 12.00 -17.29
C LEU A 143 15.65 10.74 -17.69
N ILE A 144 14.99 9.72 -18.26
CA ILE A 144 15.65 8.52 -18.78
C ILE A 144 16.51 8.87 -20.00
N ASP A 145 15.98 9.69 -20.92
CA ASP A 145 16.70 10.11 -22.13
C ASP A 145 17.95 10.95 -21.77
N LEU A 146 17.83 11.88 -20.81
CA LEU A 146 18.97 12.64 -20.28
C LEU A 146 20.01 11.75 -19.59
N GLN A 147 19.61 10.63 -18.98
CA GLN A 147 20.55 9.72 -18.32
C GLN A 147 21.27 8.81 -19.33
N ILE A 148 20.69 8.59 -20.51
CA ILE A 148 21.31 7.85 -21.63
C ILE A 148 22.31 8.75 -22.38
N ASP A 149 22.06 10.05 -22.50
CA ASP A 149 22.96 11.00 -23.17
C ASP A 149 24.26 11.31 -22.36
N TYR A 150 24.36 10.84 -21.12
CA TYR A 150 25.55 10.95 -20.26
C TYR A 150 26.36 9.64 -20.14
N TRP A 151 26.09 8.64 -21.00
CA TRP A 151 26.88 7.42 -21.19
C TRP A 151 27.19 7.20 -22.68
#